data_AF-A0A7S3P144-F1
#
_entry.id   AF-A0A7S3P144-F1
#
_cell.length_a   1.000
_cell.length_b   1.000
_cell.length_c   1.000
_cell.angle_alpha   90.00
_cell.angle_beta   90.00
_cell.angle_gamma   90.00
#
_symmetry.space_group_name_H-M   'P 1'
#
loop_
_entity.id
_entity.type
_entity.pdbx_description
1 polymer ?
#
loop_
_entity_poly.entity_id
_entity_poly.type
_entity_poly.pdbx_seq_one_letter_code
_entity_poly.pdbx_strand_id
1 'polypeptide(L)'
;GFWELLEYLDDIFYNQWIYLAEDCGLGLGGGLLATSFAVRVLFLPLLMYSQATGQKIKLLTPDQNDIQERMKRHMKTGNREGAKIERQKMKQLRSKHGIYPALSFLNILQFPIHMVFISMINRLSYNYDIKPAILSDGFLWFQ
;
A
#
# COMPACT_ATOMS: atom_id res chain seq x y z
N GLY A 1 -12.04 6.92 15.65
CA GLY A 1 -10.56 7.10 15.69
C GLY A 1 -9.86 6.22 14.66
N PHE A 2 -8.53 6.32 14.50
CA PHE A 2 -7.75 5.39 13.64
C PHE A 2 -7.92 3.92 14.05
N TRP A 3 -8.02 3.66 15.36
CA TRP A 3 -8.24 2.32 15.92
C TRP A 3 -9.64 1.77 15.61
N GLU A 4 -10.69 2.57 15.76
CA GLU A 4 -12.06 2.18 15.36
C GLU A 4 -12.14 1.83 13.86
N LEU A 5 -11.40 2.53 12.99
CA LEU A 5 -11.35 2.20 11.56
C LEU A 5 -10.68 0.83 11.33
N LEU A 6 -9.63 0.51 12.09
CA LEU A 6 -8.96 -0.78 12.01
C LEU A 6 -9.87 -1.92 12.49
N GLU A 7 -10.57 -1.74 13.60
CA GLU A 7 -11.54 -2.72 14.12
C GLU A 7 -12.68 -2.93 13.13
N TYR A 8 -13.24 -1.85 12.57
CA TYR A 8 -14.29 -1.94 11.56
C TYR A 8 -13.84 -2.70 10.29
N LEU A 9 -12.61 -2.46 9.83
CA LEU A 9 -12.05 -3.19 8.70
C LEU A 9 -11.77 -4.66 9.04
N ASP A 10 -11.34 -4.96 10.27
CA ASP A 10 -11.15 -6.33 10.77
C ASP A 10 -12.46 -7.12 10.72
N ASP A 11 -13.55 -6.56 11.24
CA ASP A 11 -14.86 -7.20 11.22
C ASP A 11 -15.38 -7.43 9.79
N ILE A 12 -15.23 -6.44 8.89
CA ILE A 12 -15.66 -6.59 7.50
C ILE A 12 -14.89 -7.71 6.80
N PHE A 13 -13.56 -7.68 6.87
CA PHE A 13 -12.74 -8.66 6.18
C PHE A 13 -12.88 -10.05 6.79
N TYR A 14 -13.07 -10.15 8.10
CA TYR A 14 -13.38 -11.41 8.76
C TYR A 14 -14.70 -11.98 8.26
N ASN A 15 -15.77 -11.19 8.26
CA ASN A 15 -17.08 -11.64 7.79
C ASN A 15 -17.06 -12.07 6.32
N GLN A 16 -16.36 -11.31 5.45
CA GLN A 16 -16.17 -11.70 4.05
C GLN A 16 -15.38 -12.99 3.91
N TRP A 17 -14.34 -13.18 4.71
CA TRP A 17 -13.55 -14.40 4.69
C TRP A 17 -14.40 -15.61 5.10
N ILE A 18 -15.11 -15.53 6.23
CA ILE A 18 -15.95 -16.63 6.72
C ILE A 18 -17.06 -16.96 5.71
N TYR A 19 -17.71 -15.95 5.14
CA TYR A 19 -18.71 -16.12 4.07
C TYR A 19 -18.12 -16.87 2.86
N LEU A 20 -16.95 -16.47 2.39
CA LEU A 20 -16.31 -17.14 1.24
C LEU A 20 -15.81 -18.54 1.59
N ALA A 21 -15.39 -18.78 2.83
CA ALA A 21 -14.93 -20.09 3.27
C ALA A 21 -16.08 -21.10 3.43
N GLU A 22 -17.19 -20.69 4.04
CA GLU A 22 -18.31 -21.57 4.42
C GLU A 22 -19.40 -21.59 3.35
N ASP A 23 -19.96 -20.44 2.98
CA ASP A 23 -21.12 -20.37 2.09
C ASP A 23 -20.75 -20.64 0.62
N CYS A 24 -19.52 -20.29 0.23
CA CYS A 24 -18.97 -20.61 -1.08
C CYS A 24 -18.16 -21.91 -1.10
N GLY A 25 -17.99 -22.58 0.05
CA GLY A 25 -17.31 -23.88 0.15
C GLY A 25 -15.83 -23.88 -0.25
N LEU A 26 -15.15 -22.73 -0.21
CA LEU A 26 -13.75 -22.61 -0.62
C LEU A 26 -12.74 -23.07 0.44
N GLY A 27 -13.22 -23.43 1.64
CA GLY A 27 -12.37 -23.69 2.80
C GLY A 27 -11.70 -22.43 3.33
N LEU A 28 -11.08 -22.51 4.50
CA LEU A 28 -10.46 -21.36 5.17
C LEU A 28 -9.31 -20.77 4.34
N GLY A 29 -8.45 -21.62 3.76
CA GLY A 29 -7.37 -21.14 2.90
C GLY A 29 -7.87 -20.47 1.62
N GLY A 30 -8.86 -21.07 0.95
CA GLY A 30 -9.45 -20.52 -0.28
C GLY A 30 -10.21 -19.22 -0.04
N GLY A 31 -10.98 -19.14 1.06
CA GLY A 31 -11.67 -17.92 1.47
C GLY A 31 -10.72 -16.77 1.79
N LEU A 32 -9.57 -17.06 2.42
CA LEU A 32 -8.56 -16.05 2.73
C LEU A 32 -7.92 -15.49 1.45
N LEU A 33 -7.56 -16.38 0.52
CA LEU A 33 -7.02 -15.98 -0.77
C LEU A 33 -8.02 -15.17 -1.59
N ALA A 34 -9.28 -15.59 -1.65
CA ALA A 34 -10.34 -14.89 -2.37
C ALA A 34 -10.57 -13.49 -1.79
N THR A 35 -10.63 -13.36 -0.47
CA THR A 35 -10.78 -12.07 0.22
C THR A 35 -9.58 -11.16 -0.03
N SER A 36 -8.35 -11.69 0.08
CA SER A 36 -7.12 -10.95 -0.21
C SER A 36 -7.07 -10.46 -1.65
N PHE A 37 -7.48 -11.31 -2.60
CA PHE A 37 -7.54 -10.97 -4.01
C PHE A 37 -8.56 -9.87 -4.29
N ALA A 38 -9.77 -9.96 -3.71
CA ALA A 38 -10.81 -8.94 -3.85
C ALA A 38 -10.33 -7.57 -3.36
N VAL A 39 -9.66 -7.51 -2.20
CA VAL A 39 -9.06 -6.28 -1.69
C VAL A 39 -8.01 -5.75 -2.68
N ARG A 40 -7.14 -6.60 -3.24
CA ARG A 40 -6.15 -6.16 -4.24
C ARG A 40 -6.80 -5.58 -5.50
N VAL A 41 -7.92 -6.14 -5.96
CA VAL A 41 -8.66 -5.61 -7.12
C VAL A 41 -9.19 -4.21 -6.83
N LEU A 42 -9.71 -3.96 -5.63
CA LEU A 42 -10.20 -2.63 -5.22
C LEU A 42 -9.08 -1.57 -5.23
N PHE A 43 -7.87 -1.93 -4.78
CA PHE A 43 -6.72 -1.01 -4.73
C PHE A 43 -5.88 -0.99 -6.02
N LEU A 44 -6.14 -1.89 -6.97
CA LEU A 44 -5.39 -2.01 -8.22
C LEU A 44 -5.24 -0.70 -9.01
N PRO A 45 -6.30 0.10 -9.26
CA PRO A 45 -6.14 1.35 -10.02
C PRO A 45 -5.19 2.35 -9.32
N LEU A 46 -5.25 2.41 -7.99
CA LEU A 46 -4.36 3.25 -7.18
C LEU A 46 -2.91 2.76 -7.27
N LEU A 47 -2.70 1.44 -7.11
CA LEU A 47 -1.38 0.82 -7.18
C LEU A 47 -0.75 1.03 -8.56
N MET A 48 -1.51 0.81 -9.64
CA MET A 48 -1.04 1.03 -11.01
C MET A 48 -0.65 2.49 -11.26
N TYR A 49 -1.45 3.44 -10.77
CA TYR A 49 -1.13 4.86 -10.89
C TYR A 49 0.17 5.23 -10.15
N SER A 50 0.34 4.71 -8.93
CA SER A 50 1.55 4.95 -8.13
C SER A 50 2.80 4.37 -8.81
N GLN A 51 2.70 3.15 -9.35
CA GLN A 51 3.79 2.51 -10.09
C GLN A 51 4.14 3.27 -11.38
N ALA A 52 3.13 3.69 -12.16
CA ALA A 52 3.33 4.49 -13.37
C ALA A 52 4.04 5.82 -13.05
N THR A 53 3.65 6.49 -11.97
CA THR A 53 4.30 7.71 -11.50
C THR A 53 5.74 7.46 -11.05
N GLY A 54 6.00 6.34 -10.37
CA GLY A 54 7.35 5.92 -9.99
C GLY A 54 8.28 5.73 -11.20
N GLN A 55 7.78 5.13 -12.27
CA GLN A 55 8.56 4.99 -13.52
C GLN A 55 8.83 6.33 -14.19
N LYS A 56 7.86 7.25 -14.22
CA LYS A 56 8.07 8.63 -14.71
C LYS A 56 9.16 9.36 -13.93
N ILE A 57 9.20 9.20 -12.61
CA ILE A 57 10.27 9.79 -11.78
C ILE A 57 11.64 9.19 -12.14
N LYS A 58 11.73 7.88 -12.37
CA LYS A 58 12.97 7.23 -12.80
C LYS A 58 13.47 7.79 -14.13
N LEU A 59 12.57 8.02 -15.10
CA LEU A 59 12.93 8.62 -16.39
C LEU A 59 13.45 10.05 -16.26
N LEU A 60 12.91 10.84 -15.32
CA LEU A 60 13.33 12.22 -15.05
C LEU A 60 14.46 12.32 -14.02
N THR A 61 15.02 11.20 -13.56
CA THR A 61 16.13 11.19 -12.59
C THR A 61 17.36 11.98 -13.08
N PRO A 62 17.83 11.88 -14.33
CA PRO A 62 18.96 12.71 -14.78
C PRO A 62 18.67 14.21 -14.67
N ASP A 63 17.53 14.69 -15.16
CA ASP A 63 17.15 16.10 -15.07
C ASP A 63 17.01 16.58 -13.61
N GLN A 64 16.51 15.71 -12.74
CA GLN A 64 16.41 16.00 -11.30
C GLN A 64 17.78 16.10 -10.64
N ASN A 65 18.72 15.24 -11.00
CA ASN A 65 20.09 15.27 -10.50
C ASN A 65 20.79 16.56 -10.90
N ASP A 66 20.65 16.99 -12.15
CA ASP A 66 21.20 18.25 -12.65
C ASP A 66 20.68 19.47 -11.88
N ILE A 67 19.37 19.54 -11.64
CA ILE A 67 18.77 20.61 -10.82
C ILE A 67 19.26 20.53 -9.38
N GLN A 68 19.37 19.32 -8.82
CA GLN A 68 19.81 19.10 -7.44
C GLN A 68 21.28 19.47 -7.26
N GLU A 69 22.13 19.24 -8.26
CA GLU A 69 23.52 19.67 -8.26
C GLU A 69 23.64 21.20 -8.31
N ARG A 70 22.91 21.87 -9.21
CA ARG A 70 22.87 23.34 -9.25
C ARG A 70 22.39 23.93 -7.92
N MET A 71 21.37 23.33 -7.33
CA MET A 71 20.87 23.72 -6.01
C MET A 71 21.95 23.55 -4.93
N LYS A 72 22.69 22.43 -4.92
CA LYS A 72 23.82 22.21 -4.00
C LYS A 72 24.93 23.25 -4.21
N ARG A 73 25.23 23.64 -5.45
CA ARG A 73 26.21 24.69 -5.76
C ARG A 73 25.79 26.04 -5.18
N HIS A 74 24.53 26.47 -5.40
CA HIS A 74 24.01 27.72 -4.84
C HIS A 74 24.02 27.73 -3.30
N MET A 75 23.66 26.61 -2.67
CA MET A 75 23.72 26.45 -1.21
C MET A 75 25.15 26.55 -0.66
N LYS A 76 26.14 25.94 -1.34
CA LYS A 76 27.56 26.05 -0.94
C LYS A 76 28.10 27.48 -1.04
N THR A 77 27.63 28.24 -2.01
CA THR A 77 28.01 29.66 -2.18
C THR A 77 27.24 30.64 -1.28
N GLY A 78 26.34 30.15 -0.40
CA GLY A 78 25.49 30.99 0.45
C GLY A 78 24.36 31.72 -0.29
N ASN A 79 24.21 31.51 -1.60
CA ASN A 79 23.17 32.12 -2.43
C ASN A 79 21.82 31.39 -2.23
N ARG A 80 21.09 31.81 -1.19
CA ARG A 80 19.76 31.26 -0.85
C ARG A 80 18.70 31.52 -1.91
N GLU A 81 18.80 32.64 -2.64
CA GLU A 81 17.85 32.97 -3.71
C GLU A 81 18.00 32.03 -4.91
N GLY A 82 19.24 31.76 -5.33
CA GLY A 82 19.52 30.78 -6.39
C GLY A 82 19.03 29.37 -6.03
N ALA A 83 19.20 28.96 -4.77
CA ALA A 83 18.66 27.68 -4.30
C ALA A 83 17.12 27.62 -4.34
N LYS A 84 16.45 28.74 -4.04
CA LYS A 84 14.98 28.85 -4.11
C LYS A 84 14.47 28.73 -5.55
N ILE A 85 15.16 29.35 -6.50
CA ILE A 85 14.86 29.27 -7.94
C ILE A 85 15.01 27.83 -8.45
N GLU A 86 16.11 27.14 -8.12
CA GLU A 86 16.30 25.74 -8.53
C GLU A 86 15.24 24.81 -7.90
N ARG A 87 14.84 25.06 -6.65
CA ARG A 87 13.73 24.33 -6.02
C ARG A 87 12.41 24.54 -6.77
N GLN A 88 12.15 25.76 -7.25
CA GLN A 88 10.97 26.06 -8.06
C GLN A 88 11.03 25.35 -9.42
N LYS A 89 12.20 25.33 -10.09
CA LYS A 89 12.40 24.56 -11.32
C LYS A 89 12.11 23.07 -11.12
N MET A 90 12.55 22.49 -9.99
CA MET A 90 12.24 21.10 -9.65
C MET A 90 10.74 20.85 -9.49
N LYS A 91 10.01 21.79 -8.84
CA LYS A 91 8.55 21.71 -8.72
C LYS A 91 7.86 21.83 -10.08
N GLN A 92 8.30 22.76 -10.92
CA GLN A 92 7.77 22.95 -12.28
C GLN A 92 8.01 21.73 -13.17
N LEU A 93 9.22 21.13 -13.12
CA LEU A 93 9.55 19.91 -13.86
C LEU A 93 8.59 18.76 -13.50
N ARG A 94 8.32 18.56 -12.20
CA ARG A 94 7.37 17.55 -11.72
C ARG A 94 5.93 17.86 -12.16
N SER A 95 5.51 19.12 -12.04
CA SER A 95 4.18 19.57 -12.46
C SER A 95 3.94 19.39 -13.96
N LYS A 96 4.93 19.70 -14.81
CA LYS A 96 4.85 19.56 -16.27
C LYS A 96 4.62 18.11 -16.71
N HIS A 97 5.16 17.16 -15.96
CA HIS A 97 5.02 15.73 -16.23
C HIS A 97 3.87 15.06 -15.47
N GLY A 98 3.03 15.85 -14.78
CA GLY A 98 1.88 15.34 -14.02
C GLY A 98 2.28 14.46 -12.83
N ILE A 99 3.47 14.67 -12.27
CA ILE A 99 3.95 13.93 -11.11
C ILE A 99 3.45 14.63 -9.86
N TYR A 100 2.54 13.97 -9.15
CA TYR A 100 2.02 14.42 -7.86
C TYR A 100 2.58 13.50 -6.75
N PRO A 101 3.66 13.91 -6.06
CA PRO A 101 4.28 13.08 -5.03
C PRO A 101 3.30 12.68 -3.91
N ALA A 102 2.30 13.52 -3.63
CA ALA A 102 1.25 13.26 -2.67
C ALA A 102 0.44 11.98 -2.99
N LEU A 103 0.22 11.68 -4.28
CA LEU A 103 -0.49 10.47 -4.68
C LEU A 103 0.34 9.20 -4.44
N SER A 104 1.66 9.28 -4.51
CA SER A 104 2.54 8.16 -4.15
C SER A 104 2.48 7.82 -2.66
N PHE A 105 2.16 8.79 -1.79
CA PHE A 105 1.96 8.55 -0.36
C PHE A 105 0.65 7.81 -0.06
N LEU A 106 -0.32 7.76 -0.98
CA LEU A 106 -1.56 7.00 -0.77
C LEU A 106 -1.31 5.49 -0.63
N ASN A 107 -0.16 4.99 -1.11
CA ASN A 107 0.25 3.61 -0.84
C ASN A 107 0.43 3.31 0.66
N ILE A 108 0.62 4.32 1.52
CA ILE A 108 0.70 4.12 2.97
C ILE A 108 -0.62 3.58 3.53
N LEU A 109 -1.76 3.86 2.88
CA LEU A 109 -3.07 3.31 3.26
C LEU A 109 -3.12 1.77 3.17
N GLN A 110 -2.17 1.14 2.48
CA GLN A 110 -2.04 -0.32 2.42
C GLN A 110 -1.59 -0.93 3.76
N PHE A 111 -0.87 -0.18 4.60
CA PHE A 111 -0.31 -0.70 5.86
C PHE A 111 -1.38 -1.11 6.88
N PRO A 112 -2.41 -0.28 7.17
CA PRO A 112 -3.56 -0.68 7.99
C PRO A 112 -4.21 -2.00 7.54
N ILE A 113 -4.38 -2.18 6.22
CA ILE A 113 -4.99 -3.37 5.64
C ILE A 113 -4.14 -4.62 5.91
N HIS A 114 -2.81 -4.53 5.82
CA HIS A 114 -1.92 -5.64 6.11
C HIS A 114 -1.96 -6.01 7.60
N MET A 115 -2.04 -5.01 8.48
CA MET A 115 -2.19 -5.24 9.92
C MET A 115 -3.47 -5.99 10.24
N VAL A 116 -4.58 -5.67 9.57
CA VAL A 116 -5.85 -6.39 9.71
C VAL A 116 -5.70 -7.86 9.30
N PHE A 117 -5.13 -8.16 8.13
CA PHE A 117 -4.93 -9.56 7.73
C PHE A 117 -4.07 -10.35 8.72
N ILE A 118 -3.01 -9.76 9.27
CA ILE A 118 -2.16 -10.40 10.28
C ILE A 118 -2.93 -10.62 11.59
N SER A 119 -3.64 -9.60 12.06
CA SER A 119 -4.51 -9.67 13.25
C SER A 119 -5.52 -10.81 13.13
N MET A 120 -6.18 -10.90 11.99
CA MET A 120 -7.23 -11.86 11.71
C MET A 120 -6.70 -13.31 11.66
N ILE A 121 -5.54 -13.54 11.03
CA ILE A 121 -4.87 -14.85 11.07
C ILE A 121 -4.49 -15.19 12.51
N ASN A 122 -3.86 -14.27 13.23
CA ASN A 122 -3.46 -14.51 14.62
C ASN A 122 -4.66 -14.84 15.51
N ARG A 123 -5.78 -14.13 15.35
CA ARG A 123 -7.01 -14.36 16.12
C ARG A 123 -7.52 -15.80 15.96
N LEU A 124 -7.48 -16.36 14.76
CA LEU A 124 -7.89 -17.74 14.51
C LEU A 124 -6.82 -18.76 14.88
N SER A 125 -5.53 -18.42 14.73
CA SER A 125 -4.41 -19.29 15.10
C SER A 125 -4.23 -19.43 16.61
N TYR A 126 -4.55 -18.41 17.41
CA TYR A 126 -4.42 -18.49 18.87
C TYR A 126 -5.68 -18.99 19.56
N ASN A 127 -6.83 -18.94 18.88
CA ASN A 127 -8.12 -19.22 19.50
C ASN A 127 -8.89 -20.26 18.68
N TYR A 128 -8.44 -21.51 18.79
CA TYR A 128 -9.00 -22.67 18.08
C TYR A 128 -10.46 -22.95 18.43
N ASP A 129 -10.94 -22.46 19.57
CA ASP A 129 -12.34 -22.54 20.01
C ASP A 129 -13.28 -21.75 19.10
N ILE A 130 -12.78 -20.69 18.45
CA ILE A 130 -13.58 -19.86 17.52
C ILE A 130 -13.85 -20.64 16.23
N LYS A 131 -12.89 -21.42 15.75
CA LYS A 131 -13.04 -22.22 14.53
C LYS A 131 -12.10 -23.43 14.51
N PRO A 132 -12.53 -24.60 15.01
CA PRO A 132 -11.68 -25.79 15.08
C PRO A 132 -11.29 -26.30 13.70
N ALA A 133 -12.04 -25.92 12.66
CA ALA A 133 -11.72 -26.20 11.27
C ALA A 133 -10.32 -25.71 10.88
N ILE A 134 -9.72 -24.70 11.54
CA ILE A 134 -8.36 -24.27 11.20
C ILE A 134 -7.29 -25.35 11.48
N LEU A 135 -7.58 -26.32 12.35
CA LEU A 135 -6.68 -27.44 12.67
C LEU A 135 -6.80 -28.60 11.69
N SER A 136 -7.90 -28.68 10.94
CA SER A 136 -8.17 -29.78 9.99
C SER A 136 -8.18 -29.33 8.54
N ASP A 137 -8.46 -28.05 8.29
CA ASP A 137 -8.62 -27.45 6.98
C ASP A 137 -7.26 -26.94 6.50
N GLY A 138 -6.47 -27.87 5.97
CA GLY A 138 -5.19 -27.55 5.33
C GLY A 138 -5.38 -26.85 4.00
N PHE A 139 -4.42 -26.01 3.62
CA PHE A 139 -4.38 -25.39 2.28
C PHE A 139 -3.18 -25.88 1.49
N LEU A 140 -3.46 -26.63 0.41
CA LEU A 140 -2.46 -27.31 -0.41
C LEU A 140 -1.61 -28.28 0.41
N TRP A 141 -0.34 -27.93 0.69
CA TRP A 141 0.60 -28.74 1.48
C TRP A 141 0.81 -28.20 2.90
N PHE A 142 0.14 -27.11 3.26
CA PHE A 142 0.12 -26.58 4.63
C PHE A 142 -1.02 -27.25 5.38
N GLN A 143 -0.69 -27.88 6.51
CA GLN A 143 -1.65 -28.37 7.51
C GLN A 143 -1.69 -27.38 8.68
#